data_AF-A0A7Y5U7M3-F1
#
_entry.id   AF-A0A7Y5U7M3-F1
#
_cell.length_a   1.000
_cell.length_b   1.000
_cell.length_c   1.000
_cell.angle_alpha   90.00
_cell.angle_beta   90.00
_cell.angle_gamma   90.00
#
_symmetry.space_group_name_H-M   'P 1'
#
loop_
_entity.id
_entity.type
_entity.pdbx_description
1 polymer ?
#
loop_
_entity_poly.entity_id
_entity_poly.type
_entity_poly.pdbx_seq_one_letter_code
_entity_poly.pdbx_strand_id
1 'polypeptide(L)'
;MSDDARHHDRRLALPASGASAGTRDFAATLVRGSGRFLVWFCVGGLGADWGPPRRRFAMFALLRVLVVLTLVFLTSWGLANPIVATVLISTLLAGGLAAFIARAKARAALYDVATRELGSFEALSSSNVTAPKLLPARPLQELALAVDRIRRGDARGAHDALSNLDVEQLHTDERRMVEAVRALVARSWSDTKTAMVCALNAFPTGALDIDERIAQISVEGTWHDGVRLSRMADDWARHGITESDTTNLGKLLRFTLVKLARVDPCALPGDERRELAELARILGDFETAALARATPSSRAPGYR
;
A
#
# COMPACT_ATOMS: atom_id res chain seq x y z
N MET A 1 51.82 31.12 -32.29
CA MET A 1 52.36 30.75 -33.61
C MET A 1 52.59 29.26 -33.57
N SER A 2 51.94 28.53 -34.50
CA SER A 2 52.00 27.08 -34.76
C SER A 2 51.46 26.15 -33.65
N ASP A 3 50.32 25.48 -33.89
CA ASP A 3 50.12 24.24 -34.67
C ASP A 3 50.22 23.04 -33.73
N ASP A 4 49.09 22.40 -33.40
CA ASP A 4 48.92 20.98 -33.73
C ASP A 4 47.45 20.58 -33.54
N ALA A 5 46.72 20.59 -34.65
CA ALA A 5 45.43 19.96 -34.80
C ALA A 5 45.66 18.45 -35.04
N ARG A 6 45.18 17.59 -34.14
CA ARG A 6 45.05 16.16 -34.43
C ARG A 6 43.62 15.68 -34.24
N HIS A 7 42.97 15.59 -35.38
CA HIS A 7 41.87 14.70 -35.72
C HIS A 7 41.99 13.33 -35.04
N HIS A 8 41.02 12.99 -34.20
CA HIS A 8 40.62 11.60 -34.00
C HIS A 8 39.26 11.36 -34.65
N ASP A 9 39.38 10.93 -35.90
CA ASP A 9 38.36 10.43 -36.80
C ASP A 9 37.84 9.08 -36.26
N ARG A 10 36.83 9.12 -35.37
CA ARG A 10 36.13 7.92 -34.90
C ARG A 10 34.92 7.66 -35.80
N ARG A 11 35.19 6.89 -36.87
CA ARG A 11 34.18 6.31 -37.75
C ARG A 11 33.21 5.44 -36.93
N LEU A 12 31.97 5.91 -36.80
CA LEU A 12 30.84 5.11 -36.36
C LEU A 12 30.46 4.14 -37.49
N ALA A 13 30.91 2.90 -37.38
CA ALA A 13 30.40 1.81 -38.18
C ALA A 13 28.98 1.45 -37.69
N LEU A 14 27.98 1.67 -38.53
CA LEU A 14 26.63 1.13 -38.38
C LEU A 14 26.66 -0.38 -38.69
N PRO A 15 26.24 -1.27 -37.77
CA PRO A 15 25.87 -2.61 -38.17
C PRO A 15 24.46 -2.58 -38.76
N ALA A 16 24.40 -2.78 -40.07
CA ALA A 16 23.20 -3.21 -40.77
C ALA A 16 22.86 -4.67 -40.41
N SER A 17 21.56 -4.94 -40.33
CA SER A 17 20.91 -6.26 -40.33
C SER A 17 21.02 -7.11 -39.06
N GLY A 18 19.85 -7.33 -38.44
CA GLY A 18 19.66 -8.26 -37.32
C GLY A 18 18.18 -8.49 -36.99
N ALA A 19 17.28 -8.32 -37.96
CA ALA A 19 15.90 -8.74 -37.82
C ALA A 19 15.83 -10.26 -37.97
N SER A 20 15.68 -11.01 -36.87
CA SER A 20 15.00 -12.34 -36.83
C SER A 20 15.12 -13.12 -35.52
N ALA A 21 15.87 -12.68 -34.51
CA ALA A 21 16.06 -13.49 -33.29
C ALA A 21 14.96 -13.34 -32.21
N GLY A 22 14.23 -12.22 -32.16
CA GLY A 22 13.36 -11.89 -31.02
C GLY A 22 12.01 -12.63 -30.93
N THR A 23 11.50 -13.19 -32.02
CA THR A 23 10.15 -13.80 -32.03
C THR A 23 10.13 -15.28 -31.66
N ARG A 24 11.25 -16.00 -31.85
CA ARG A 24 11.35 -17.43 -31.46
C ARG A 24 11.64 -17.61 -29.97
N ASP A 25 12.41 -16.72 -29.36
CA ASP A 25 12.67 -16.76 -27.91
C ASP A 25 11.45 -16.34 -27.08
N PHE A 26 10.61 -15.43 -27.60
CA PHE A 26 9.38 -15.04 -26.89
C PHE A 26 8.34 -16.18 -26.86
N ALA A 27 8.24 -16.96 -27.94
CA ALA A 27 7.35 -18.12 -28.01
C ALA A 27 7.81 -19.27 -27.09
N ALA A 28 9.13 -19.53 -27.01
CA ALA A 28 9.68 -20.55 -26.11
C ALA A 28 9.52 -20.19 -24.62
N THR A 29 9.54 -18.90 -24.29
CA THR A 29 9.31 -18.39 -22.92
C THR A 29 7.84 -18.46 -22.53
N LEU A 30 6.92 -18.21 -23.47
CA LEU A 30 5.47 -18.36 -23.28
C LEU A 30 5.04 -19.81 -23.04
N VAL A 31 5.68 -20.79 -23.71
CA VAL A 31 5.36 -22.23 -23.55
C VAL A 31 5.93 -22.80 -22.24
N ARG A 32 7.06 -22.30 -21.72
CA ARG A 32 7.55 -22.67 -20.37
C ARG A 32 6.79 -21.97 -19.23
N GLY A 33 6.27 -20.77 -19.46
CA GLY A 33 5.47 -20.01 -18.49
C GLY A 33 4.06 -20.57 -18.31
N SER A 34 3.43 -21.05 -19.39
CA SER A 34 2.05 -21.55 -19.36
C SER A 34 1.89 -22.82 -18.52
N GLY A 35 2.87 -23.72 -18.51
CA GLY A 35 2.86 -24.91 -17.65
C GLY A 35 2.93 -24.60 -16.15
N ARG A 36 3.74 -23.60 -15.76
CA ARG A 36 3.83 -23.16 -14.35
C ARG A 36 2.60 -22.35 -13.92
N PHE A 37 1.98 -21.60 -14.84
CA PHE A 37 0.73 -20.87 -14.56
C PHE A 37 -0.45 -21.82 -14.36
N LEU A 38 -0.56 -22.89 -15.17
CA LEU A 38 -1.62 -23.89 -15.03
C LEU A 38 -1.46 -24.71 -13.74
N VAL A 39 -0.23 -25.08 -13.37
CA VAL A 39 0.05 -25.74 -12.09
C VAL A 39 -0.19 -24.81 -10.90
N TRP A 40 0.17 -23.52 -10.99
CA TRP A 40 -0.10 -22.54 -9.92
C TRP A 40 -1.60 -22.25 -9.76
N PHE A 41 -2.36 -22.21 -10.86
CA PHE A 41 -3.82 -22.07 -10.86
C PHE A 41 -4.55 -23.33 -10.35
N CYS A 42 -4.00 -24.53 -10.61
CA CYS A 42 -4.56 -25.80 -10.16
C CYS A 42 -4.17 -26.19 -8.72
N VAL A 43 -2.96 -25.86 -8.24
CA VAL A 43 -2.39 -26.43 -6.99
C VAL A 43 -2.44 -25.48 -5.78
N GLY A 44 -2.72 -24.19 -5.94
CA GLY A 44 -3.14 -23.35 -4.80
C GLY A 44 -2.17 -22.23 -4.43
N GLY A 45 -2.30 -21.11 -5.14
CA GLY A 45 -1.91 -19.80 -4.61
C GLY A 45 -2.98 -19.26 -3.66
N LEU A 46 -3.08 -19.81 -2.44
CA LEU A 46 -3.94 -19.29 -1.37
C LEU A 46 -3.06 -18.83 -0.20
N GLY A 47 -2.44 -17.66 -0.37
CA GLY A 47 -1.86 -16.88 0.71
C GLY A 47 -2.52 -15.52 0.74
N ALA A 48 -3.81 -15.44 1.09
CA ALA A 48 -4.44 -14.16 1.38
C ALA A 48 -5.64 -14.39 2.30
N ASP A 49 -5.66 -13.67 3.42
CA ASP A 49 -6.72 -13.64 4.42
C ASP A 49 -7.97 -12.96 3.89
N TRP A 50 -8.97 -13.76 3.57
CA TRP A 50 -10.33 -13.28 3.33
C TRP A 50 -11.22 -14.14 4.25
N GLY A 51 -12.32 -13.61 4.82
CA GLY A 51 -13.35 -14.28 5.69
C GLY A 51 -14.05 -15.65 5.32
N PRO A 52 -15.36 -15.85 5.52
CA PRO A 52 -15.91 -17.18 5.81
C PRO A 52 -15.90 -18.19 4.63
N PRO A 53 -15.58 -19.48 4.88
CA PRO A 53 -15.11 -20.43 3.85
C PRO A 53 -16.19 -20.99 2.91
N ARG A 54 -17.44 -21.19 3.38
CA ARG A 54 -18.42 -22.01 2.65
C ARG A 54 -18.91 -21.44 1.32
N ARG A 55 -19.22 -20.14 1.24
CA ARG A 55 -19.65 -19.51 -0.03
C ARG A 55 -18.53 -19.42 -1.06
N ARG A 56 -17.26 -19.48 -0.61
CA ARG A 56 -16.09 -19.30 -1.46
C ARG A 56 -15.68 -20.57 -2.15
N PHE A 57 -15.71 -21.69 -1.43
CA PHE A 57 -15.51 -22.99 -2.05
C PHE A 57 -16.51 -23.23 -3.17
N ALA A 58 -17.79 -22.85 -2.97
CA ALA A 58 -18.80 -22.95 -4.01
C ALA A 58 -18.50 -22.08 -5.23
N MET A 59 -18.10 -20.81 -5.03
CA MET A 59 -17.78 -19.90 -6.14
C MET A 59 -16.51 -20.33 -6.90
N PHE A 60 -15.45 -20.72 -6.19
CA PHE A 60 -14.22 -21.23 -6.82
C PHE A 60 -14.43 -22.57 -7.52
N ALA A 61 -15.24 -23.47 -6.95
CA ALA A 61 -15.62 -24.71 -7.60
C ALA A 61 -16.42 -24.45 -8.88
N LEU A 62 -17.39 -23.52 -8.83
CA LEU A 62 -18.20 -23.15 -9.99
C LEU A 62 -17.35 -22.49 -11.08
N LEU A 63 -16.43 -21.58 -10.70
CA LEU A 63 -15.49 -20.97 -11.65
C LEU A 63 -14.57 -22.03 -12.30
N ARG A 64 -14.04 -22.97 -11.51
CA ARG A 64 -13.20 -24.06 -12.04
C ARG A 64 -13.99 -24.98 -12.98
N VAL A 65 -15.21 -25.36 -12.61
CA VAL A 65 -16.11 -26.15 -13.47
C VAL A 65 -16.43 -25.40 -14.75
N LEU A 66 -16.70 -24.09 -14.67
CA LEU A 66 -16.94 -23.24 -15.83
C LEU A 66 -15.73 -23.22 -16.76
N VAL A 67 -14.51 -23.00 -16.23
CA VAL A 67 -13.26 -22.99 -16.99
C VAL A 67 -12.99 -24.33 -17.66
N VAL A 68 -13.19 -25.45 -16.94
CA VAL A 68 -13.04 -26.81 -17.49
C VAL A 68 -14.07 -27.05 -18.59
N LEU A 69 -15.34 -26.67 -18.38
CA LEU A 69 -16.38 -26.76 -19.41
C LEU A 69 -16.05 -25.90 -20.63
N THR A 70 -15.53 -24.70 -20.43
CA THR A 70 -15.10 -23.85 -21.56
C THR A 70 -13.94 -24.49 -22.31
N LEU A 71 -12.97 -25.08 -21.62
CA LEU A 71 -11.85 -25.82 -22.23
C LEU A 71 -12.32 -27.06 -22.99
N VAL A 72 -13.22 -27.86 -22.41
CA VAL A 72 -13.80 -29.04 -23.07
C VAL A 72 -14.63 -28.62 -24.28
N PHE A 73 -15.42 -27.56 -24.16
CA PHE A 73 -16.20 -27.00 -25.27
C PHE A 73 -15.27 -26.44 -26.37
N LEU A 74 -14.22 -25.70 -26.02
CA LEU A 74 -13.26 -25.18 -26.98
C LEU A 74 -12.42 -26.28 -27.64
N THR A 75 -12.11 -27.37 -26.95
CA THR A 75 -11.37 -28.49 -27.55
C THR A 75 -12.26 -29.32 -28.47
N SER A 76 -13.47 -29.65 -28.04
CA SER A 76 -14.44 -30.40 -28.88
C SER A 76 -14.92 -29.60 -30.09
N TRP A 77 -15.22 -28.30 -29.92
CA TRP A 77 -15.64 -27.42 -31.01
C TRP A 77 -14.47 -26.88 -31.84
N GLY A 78 -13.32 -26.63 -31.21
CA GLY A 78 -12.11 -26.14 -31.87
C GLY A 78 -11.44 -27.15 -32.79
N LEU A 79 -11.67 -28.46 -32.59
CA LEU A 79 -11.30 -29.47 -33.58
C LEU A 79 -12.07 -29.31 -34.90
N ALA A 80 -13.32 -28.83 -34.85
CA ALA A 80 -14.11 -28.54 -36.04
C ALA A 80 -13.81 -27.15 -36.64
N ASN A 81 -13.43 -26.17 -35.81
CA ASN A 81 -13.17 -24.79 -36.23
C ASN A 81 -11.89 -24.21 -35.59
N PRO A 82 -10.68 -24.64 -36.02
CA PRO A 82 -9.43 -24.32 -35.33
C PRO A 82 -9.07 -22.82 -35.41
N ILE A 83 -9.42 -22.15 -36.50
CA ILE A 83 -9.13 -20.71 -36.68
C ILE A 83 -9.99 -19.88 -35.71
N VAL A 84 -11.28 -20.17 -35.59
CA VAL A 84 -12.16 -19.40 -34.70
C VAL A 84 -11.80 -19.64 -33.23
N ALA A 85 -11.48 -20.89 -32.87
CA ALA A 85 -11.02 -21.23 -31.52
C ALA A 85 -9.70 -20.53 -31.15
N THR A 86 -8.72 -20.52 -32.05
CA THR A 86 -7.43 -19.82 -31.81
C THR A 86 -7.61 -18.31 -31.67
N VAL A 87 -8.45 -17.68 -32.50
CA VAL A 87 -8.80 -16.27 -32.36
C VAL A 87 -9.44 -16.00 -31.00
N LEU A 88 -10.42 -16.80 -30.58
CA LEU A 88 -11.14 -16.60 -29.32
C LEU A 88 -10.24 -16.81 -28.09
N ILE A 89 -9.36 -17.81 -28.11
CA ILE A 89 -8.35 -18.01 -27.06
C ILE A 89 -7.37 -16.82 -27.03
N SER A 90 -6.90 -16.38 -28.19
CA SER A 90 -5.94 -15.27 -28.27
C SER A 90 -6.53 -13.96 -27.77
N THR A 91 -7.79 -13.66 -28.06
CA THR A 91 -8.48 -12.45 -27.56
C THR A 91 -8.74 -12.52 -26.07
N LEU A 92 -9.13 -13.68 -25.54
CA LEU A 92 -9.28 -13.87 -24.09
C LEU A 92 -7.94 -13.72 -23.36
N LEU A 93 -6.87 -14.33 -23.87
CA LEU A 93 -5.53 -14.20 -23.30
C LEU A 93 -5.02 -12.76 -23.37
N ALA A 94 -5.18 -12.10 -24.52
CA ALA A 94 -4.80 -10.71 -24.69
C ALA A 94 -5.58 -9.78 -23.75
N GLY A 95 -6.89 -10.00 -23.61
CA GLY A 95 -7.75 -9.25 -22.68
C GLY A 95 -7.36 -9.47 -21.22
N GLY A 96 -7.11 -10.72 -20.82
CA GLY A 96 -6.65 -11.06 -19.47
C GLY A 96 -5.28 -10.44 -19.15
N LEU A 97 -4.34 -10.52 -20.09
CA LEU A 97 -3.01 -9.91 -19.96
C LEU A 97 -3.11 -8.38 -19.87
N ALA A 98 -3.94 -7.76 -20.71
CA ALA A 98 -4.16 -6.32 -20.68
C ALA A 98 -4.75 -5.86 -19.34
N ALA A 99 -5.71 -6.61 -18.78
CA ALA A 99 -6.28 -6.32 -17.47
C ALA A 99 -5.23 -6.45 -16.34
N PHE A 100 -4.37 -7.47 -16.40
CA PHE A 100 -3.28 -7.64 -15.44
C PHE A 100 -2.26 -6.51 -15.51
N ILE A 101 -1.82 -6.15 -16.72
CA ILE A 101 -0.89 -5.03 -16.94
C ILE A 101 -1.51 -3.71 -16.45
N ALA A 102 -2.79 -3.46 -16.74
CA ALA A 102 -3.49 -2.27 -16.27
C ALA A 102 -3.54 -2.21 -14.74
N ARG A 103 -3.86 -3.33 -14.07
CA ARG A 103 -3.88 -3.40 -12.60
C ARG A 103 -2.49 -3.20 -12.00
N ALA A 104 -1.46 -3.82 -12.58
CA ALA A 104 -0.08 -3.66 -12.14
C ALA A 104 0.39 -2.20 -12.26
N LYS A 105 0.08 -1.53 -13.38
CA LYS A 105 0.37 -0.10 -13.57
C LYS A 105 -0.37 0.78 -12.56
N ALA A 106 -1.65 0.50 -12.30
CA ALA A 106 -2.44 1.26 -11.33
C ALA A 106 -1.90 1.08 -9.90
N ARG A 107 -1.48 -0.14 -9.54
CA ARG A 107 -0.84 -0.41 -8.24
C ARG A 107 0.52 0.26 -8.11
N ALA A 108 1.32 0.26 -9.17
CA ALA A 108 2.58 1.01 -9.20
C ALA A 108 2.35 2.51 -9.02
N ALA A 109 1.33 3.08 -9.68
CA ALA A 109 0.95 4.48 -9.50
C ALA A 109 0.48 4.79 -8.06
N LEU A 110 -0.32 3.90 -7.46
CA LEU A 110 -0.72 4.04 -6.05
C LEU A 110 0.50 4.06 -5.12
N TYR A 111 1.43 3.12 -5.28
CA TYR A 111 2.63 3.08 -4.45
C TYR A 111 3.53 4.29 -4.68
N ASP A 112 3.73 4.68 -5.93
CA ASP A 112 4.51 5.88 -6.26
C ASP A 112 3.91 7.12 -5.58
N VAL A 113 2.59 7.30 -5.66
CA VAL A 113 1.90 8.39 -4.96
C VAL A 113 2.01 8.29 -3.45
N ALA A 114 2.03 7.08 -2.90
CA ALA A 114 2.09 6.88 -1.46
C ALA A 114 3.51 7.09 -0.90
N THR A 115 4.58 6.87 -1.68
CA THR A 115 5.97 6.97 -1.23
C THR A 115 6.70 8.22 -1.71
N ARG A 116 6.18 8.93 -2.70
CA ARG A 116 6.77 10.16 -3.24
C ARG A 116 6.91 11.24 -2.17
N GLU A 117 7.99 12.02 -2.21
CA GLU A 117 8.23 13.11 -1.27
C GLU A 117 7.16 14.23 -1.36
N LEU A 118 6.72 14.70 -0.19
CA LEU A 118 5.81 15.83 -0.02
C LEU A 118 6.48 17.11 -0.56
N GLY A 119 6.08 17.56 -1.75
CA GLY A 119 6.63 18.78 -2.38
C GLY A 119 7.04 18.63 -3.84
N SER A 120 6.99 17.43 -4.42
CA SER A 120 7.16 17.25 -5.86
C SER A 120 5.86 17.60 -6.60
N PHE A 121 5.87 18.73 -7.31
CA PHE A 121 4.70 19.49 -7.77
C PHE A 121 3.97 18.97 -9.02
N GLU A 122 3.89 17.66 -9.26
CA GLU A 122 3.04 17.15 -10.35
C GLU A 122 1.80 16.43 -9.81
N ALA A 123 0.66 17.09 -9.97
CA ALA A 123 -0.63 16.55 -9.58
C ALA A 123 -1.00 15.33 -10.41
N LEU A 124 -1.46 14.26 -9.76
CA LEU A 124 -2.26 13.30 -10.51
C LEU A 124 -3.58 13.96 -10.85
N SER A 125 -3.65 14.44 -12.09
CA SER A 125 -4.90 14.92 -12.66
C SER A 125 -5.89 13.76 -12.75
N SER A 126 -7.17 14.04 -12.56
CA SER A 126 -8.25 13.09 -12.83
C SER A 126 -8.25 12.59 -14.28
N SER A 127 -7.64 13.35 -15.21
CA SER A 127 -7.41 12.91 -16.60
C SER A 127 -6.46 11.70 -16.71
N ASN A 128 -5.67 11.41 -15.67
CA ASN A 128 -4.78 10.24 -15.63
C ASN A 128 -5.54 8.94 -15.30
N VAL A 129 -6.80 9.04 -14.86
CA VAL A 129 -7.73 7.90 -14.74
C VAL A 129 -8.18 7.50 -16.15
N THR A 130 -7.29 6.80 -16.84
CA THR A 130 -7.48 6.35 -18.22
C THR A 130 -8.11 4.97 -18.28
N ALA A 131 -8.26 4.28 -17.14
CA ALA A 131 -8.86 2.95 -17.12
C ALA A 131 -10.37 3.03 -17.42
N PRO A 132 -10.86 2.33 -18.46
CA PRO A 132 -12.28 2.14 -18.68
C PRO A 132 -12.97 1.61 -17.41
N LYS A 133 -14.24 1.96 -17.20
CA LYS A 133 -15.04 1.52 -16.03
C LYS A 133 -15.08 -0.02 -15.86
N LEU A 134 -14.87 -0.75 -16.95
CA LEU A 134 -14.88 -2.21 -16.99
C LEU A 134 -13.52 -2.86 -16.67
N LEU A 135 -12.42 -2.09 -16.57
CA LEU A 135 -11.12 -2.64 -16.21
C LEU A 135 -10.92 -2.64 -14.68
N PRO A 136 -10.37 -3.72 -14.10
CA PRO A 136 -10.13 -3.86 -12.65
C PRO A 136 -9.02 -2.94 -12.11
N ALA A 137 -8.58 -1.96 -12.90
CA ALA A 137 -7.56 -0.97 -12.58
C ALA A 137 -8.15 0.36 -12.09
N ARG A 138 -9.43 0.63 -12.40
CA ARG A 138 -10.06 1.91 -12.05
C ARG A 138 -10.14 2.16 -10.54
N PRO A 139 -10.58 1.22 -9.69
CA PRO A 139 -10.62 1.45 -8.23
C PRO A 139 -9.25 1.81 -7.65
N LEU A 140 -8.17 1.24 -8.19
CA LEU A 140 -6.80 1.57 -7.78
C LEU A 140 -6.36 2.96 -8.21
N GLN A 141 -6.75 3.39 -9.41
CA GLN A 141 -6.46 4.74 -9.89
C GLN A 141 -7.23 5.80 -9.07
N GLU A 142 -8.49 5.54 -8.74
CA GLU A 142 -9.29 6.41 -7.86
C GLU A 142 -8.69 6.45 -6.44
N LEU A 143 -8.21 5.31 -5.92
CA LEU A 143 -7.50 5.29 -4.64
C LEU A 143 -6.21 6.10 -4.70
N ALA A 144 -5.43 5.98 -5.77
CA ALA A 144 -4.21 6.77 -5.96
C ALA A 144 -4.53 8.27 -5.98
N LEU A 145 -5.60 8.69 -6.67
CA LEU A 145 -6.08 10.07 -6.62
C LEU A 145 -6.49 10.50 -5.21
N ALA A 146 -7.21 9.65 -4.48
CA ALA A 146 -7.64 9.96 -3.12
C ALA A 146 -6.44 10.17 -2.19
N VAL A 147 -5.41 9.33 -2.32
CA VAL A 147 -4.14 9.45 -1.58
C VAL A 147 -3.42 10.75 -1.96
N ASP A 148 -3.26 11.04 -3.25
CA ASP A 148 -2.62 12.27 -3.73
C ASP A 148 -3.31 13.53 -3.17
N ARG A 149 -4.65 13.56 -3.23
CA ARG A 149 -5.46 14.67 -2.73
C ARG A 149 -5.34 14.86 -1.23
N ILE A 150 -5.43 13.79 -0.43
CA ILE A 150 -5.34 13.91 1.02
C ILE A 150 -3.93 14.29 1.50
N ARG A 151 -2.89 13.86 0.78
CA ARG A 151 -1.50 14.28 1.04
C ARG A 151 -1.31 15.77 0.76
N ARG A 152 -2.03 16.33 -0.22
CA ARG A 152 -2.06 17.78 -0.49
C ARG A 152 -3.04 18.58 0.39
N GLY A 153 -3.77 17.92 1.28
CA GLY A 153 -4.76 18.59 2.14
C GLY A 153 -6.12 18.86 1.48
N ASP A 154 -6.36 18.37 0.26
CA ASP A 154 -7.70 18.40 -0.36
C ASP A 154 -8.56 17.23 0.14
N ALA A 155 -9.08 17.37 1.36
CA ALA A 155 -9.89 16.34 1.98
C ALA A 155 -11.24 16.14 1.28
N ARG A 156 -11.82 17.20 0.71
CA ARG A 156 -13.10 17.12 -0.01
C ARG A 156 -12.94 16.31 -1.30
N GLY A 157 -11.94 16.65 -2.11
CA GLY A 157 -11.66 15.87 -3.31
C GLY A 157 -11.23 14.44 -3.00
N ALA A 158 -10.52 14.20 -1.90
CA ALA A 158 -10.23 12.83 -1.45
C ALA A 158 -11.50 12.05 -1.08
N HIS A 159 -12.44 12.66 -0.35
CA HIS A 159 -13.72 12.04 -0.04
C HIS A 159 -14.53 11.70 -1.29
N ASP A 160 -14.60 12.62 -2.25
CA ASP A 160 -15.33 12.41 -3.51
C ASP A 160 -14.71 11.28 -4.35
N ALA A 161 -13.38 11.09 -4.30
CA ALA A 161 -12.73 9.94 -4.94
C ALA A 161 -13.08 8.62 -4.23
N LEU A 162 -13.11 8.63 -2.89
CA LEU A 162 -13.46 7.45 -2.08
C LEU A 162 -14.92 7.01 -2.24
N SER A 163 -15.86 7.94 -2.42
CA SER A 163 -17.29 7.62 -2.56
C SER A 163 -17.62 6.87 -3.85
N ASN A 164 -16.79 7.05 -4.89
CA ASN A 164 -16.92 6.38 -6.17
C ASN A 164 -16.17 5.03 -6.24
N LEU A 165 -15.50 4.64 -5.15
CA LEU A 165 -14.60 3.50 -5.13
C LEU A 165 -15.35 2.19 -4.83
N ASP A 166 -15.15 1.19 -5.68
CA ASP A 166 -15.62 -0.17 -5.44
C ASP A 166 -14.62 -0.94 -4.55
N VAL A 167 -14.86 -0.90 -3.24
CA VAL A 167 -13.98 -1.46 -2.20
C VAL A 167 -13.87 -2.99 -2.32
N GLU A 168 -14.86 -3.66 -2.91
CA GLU A 168 -14.85 -5.13 -3.04
C GLU A 168 -13.78 -5.63 -4.03
N GLN A 169 -13.35 -4.77 -4.96
CA GLN A 169 -12.32 -5.08 -5.94
C GLN A 169 -10.88 -4.83 -5.44
N LEU A 170 -10.73 -4.37 -4.20
CA LEU A 170 -9.44 -4.04 -3.58
C LEU A 170 -8.92 -5.17 -2.70
N HIS A 171 -7.61 -5.43 -2.78
CA HIS A 171 -6.85 -6.29 -1.87
C HIS A 171 -6.83 -5.73 -0.45
N THR A 172 -6.43 -6.57 0.52
CA THR A 172 -6.37 -6.19 1.93
C THR A 172 -5.52 -4.94 2.18
N ASP A 173 -4.32 -4.84 1.61
CA ASP A 173 -3.45 -3.66 1.76
C ASP A 173 -4.07 -2.41 1.14
N GLU A 174 -4.74 -2.57 -0.01
CA GLU A 174 -5.42 -1.48 -0.71
C GLU A 174 -6.63 -0.97 0.10
N ARG A 175 -7.33 -1.86 0.80
CA ARG A 175 -8.40 -1.50 1.73
C ARG A 175 -7.89 -0.83 3.00
N ARG A 176 -6.74 -1.24 3.52
CA ARG A 176 -6.06 -0.53 4.61
C ARG A 176 -5.74 0.91 4.21
N MET A 177 -5.25 1.11 3.00
CA MET A 177 -5.03 2.46 2.45
C MET A 177 -6.35 3.25 2.33
N VAL A 178 -7.46 2.63 1.90
CA VAL A 178 -8.78 3.28 1.93
C VAL A 178 -9.15 3.75 3.33
N GLU A 179 -9.01 2.89 4.34
CA GLU A 179 -9.28 3.24 5.73
C GLU A 179 -8.35 4.35 6.23
N ALA A 180 -7.09 4.37 5.80
CA ALA A 180 -6.15 5.44 6.14
C ALA A 180 -6.61 6.79 5.59
N VAL A 181 -6.98 6.84 4.30
CA VAL A 181 -7.50 8.06 3.68
C VAL A 181 -8.80 8.49 4.36
N ARG A 182 -9.71 7.55 4.69
CA ARG A 182 -10.94 7.84 5.45
C ARG A 182 -10.62 8.46 6.82
N ALA A 183 -9.62 7.93 7.52
CA ALA A 183 -9.21 8.46 8.82
C ALA A 183 -8.73 9.92 8.70
N LEU A 184 -7.91 10.20 7.70
CA LEU A 184 -7.37 11.54 7.45
C LEU A 184 -8.46 12.53 6.99
N VAL A 185 -9.40 12.09 6.15
CA VAL A 185 -10.57 12.89 5.75
C VAL A 185 -11.44 13.19 6.98
N ALA A 186 -11.80 12.19 7.78
CA ALA A 186 -12.59 12.39 8.99
C ALA A 186 -11.90 13.34 9.97
N ARG A 187 -10.58 13.22 10.11
CA ARG A 187 -9.77 14.14 10.93
C ARG A 187 -9.84 15.58 10.42
N SER A 188 -9.80 15.80 9.11
CA SER A 188 -9.91 17.14 8.53
C SER A 188 -11.28 17.80 8.77
N TRP A 189 -12.31 17.00 9.03
CA TRP A 189 -13.67 17.44 9.36
C TRP A 189 -13.96 17.42 10.86
N SER A 190 -12.94 17.25 11.69
CA SER A 190 -13.05 17.18 13.15
C SER A 190 -13.93 16.03 13.67
N ASP A 191 -14.16 14.97 12.88
CA ASP A 191 -14.81 13.74 13.35
C ASP A 191 -13.76 12.79 13.95
N THR A 192 -13.38 13.07 15.19
CA THR A 192 -12.34 12.32 15.91
C THR A 192 -12.70 10.85 16.09
N LYS A 193 -13.99 10.53 16.27
CA LYS A 193 -14.43 9.15 16.51
C LYS A 193 -14.24 8.31 15.26
N THR A 194 -14.73 8.78 14.12
CA THR A 194 -14.56 8.07 12.84
C THR A 194 -13.09 8.03 12.45
N ALA A 195 -12.35 9.13 12.63
CA ALA A 195 -10.92 9.18 12.35
C ALA A 195 -10.14 8.09 13.10
N MET A 196 -10.38 7.94 14.41
CA MET A 196 -9.74 6.91 15.23
C MET A 196 -10.10 5.49 14.79
N VAL A 197 -11.38 5.21 14.56
CA VAL A 197 -11.82 3.86 14.15
C VAL A 197 -11.18 3.45 12.82
N CYS A 198 -11.18 4.36 11.85
CA CYS A 198 -10.54 4.11 10.56
C CYS A 198 -9.02 3.98 10.70
N ALA A 199 -8.37 4.82 11.52
CA ALA A 199 -6.92 4.78 11.72
C ALA A 199 -6.44 3.44 12.31
N LEU A 200 -7.17 2.90 13.30
CA LEU A 200 -6.86 1.60 13.90
C LEU A 200 -7.02 0.43 12.91
N ASN A 201 -7.94 0.52 11.95
CA ASN A 201 -8.13 -0.51 10.93
C ASN A 201 -7.17 -0.38 9.74
N ALA A 202 -6.57 0.80 9.57
CA ALA A 202 -5.71 1.12 8.45
C ALA A 202 -4.26 0.69 8.66
N PHE A 203 -3.78 0.70 9.90
CA PHE A 203 -2.37 0.50 10.19
C PHE A 203 -1.92 -0.96 9.98
N PRO A 204 -0.72 -1.21 9.40
CA PRO A 204 0.09 -0.29 8.60
C PRO A 204 -0.34 -0.29 7.12
N THR A 205 -0.08 0.84 6.45
CA THR A 205 -0.34 1.02 5.01
C THR A 205 0.92 0.84 4.15
N GLY A 206 2.11 0.97 4.74
CA GLY A 206 3.40 0.92 4.04
C GLY A 206 3.84 2.27 3.45
N ALA A 207 3.08 3.33 3.70
CA ALA A 207 3.40 4.70 3.31
C ALA A 207 3.74 5.50 4.57
N LEU A 208 5.03 5.79 4.77
CA LEU A 208 5.53 6.27 6.07
C LEU A 208 4.83 7.53 6.57
N ASP A 209 4.61 8.51 5.71
CA ASP A 209 3.95 9.77 6.09
C ASP A 209 2.46 9.61 6.43
N ILE A 210 1.77 8.70 5.73
CA ILE A 210 0.40 8.33 6.05
C ILE A 210 0.35 7.55 7.35
N ASP A 211 1.26 6.58 7.52
CA ASP A 211 1.39 5.75 8.71
C ASP A 211 1.68 6.60 9.95
N GLU A 212 2.57 7.59 9.86
CA GLU A 212 2.83 8.57 10.92
C GLU A 212 1.57 9.36 11.32
N ARG A 213 0.81 9.85 10.35
CA ARG A 213 -0.40 10.64 10.59
C ARG A 213 -1.53 9.79 11.21
N ILE A 214 -1.77 8.57 10.71
CA ILE A 214 -2.80 7.68 11.28
C ILE A 214 -2.38 7.11 12.64
N ALA A 215 -1.08 6.90 12.87
CA ALA A 215 -0.55 6.52 14.17
C ALA A 215 -0.80 7.63 15.20
N GLN A 216 -0.53 8.88 14.84
CA GLN A 216 -0.86 10.03 15.69
C GLN A 216 -2.35 10.07 16.03
N ILE A 217 -3.24 9.95 15.03
CA ILE A 217 -4.69 9.91 15.27
C ILE A 217 -5.08 8.76 16.22
N SER A 218 -4.48 7.58 16.05
CA SER A 218 -4.73 6.42 16.89
C SER A 218 -4.31 6.66 18.34
N VAL A 219 -3.10 7.20 18.56
CA VAL A 219 -2.57 7.51 19.91
C VAL A 219 -3.42 8.58 20.59
N GLU A 220 -3.74 9.68 19.89
CA GLU A 220 -4.59 10.76 20.42
C GLU A 220 -5.95 10.24 20.90
N GLY A 221 -6.54 9.30 20.18
CA GLY A 221 -7.84 8.71 20.53
C GLY A 221 -7.80 7.61 21.58
N THR A 222 -6.62 7.03 21.88
CA THR A 222 -6.51 5.81 22.70
C THR A 222 -5.61 5.94 23.93
N TRP A 223 -4.95 7.08 24.16
CA TRP A 223 -3.97 7.20 25.25
C TRP A 223 -4.54 6.99 26.66
N HIS A 224 -5.85 7.17 26.84
CA HIS A 224 -6.56 6.87 28.09
C HIS A 224 -6.94 5.39 28.27
N ASP A 225 -6.90 4.59 27.21
CA ASP A 225 -7.32 3.18 27.22
C ASP A 225 -6.09 2.28 27.09
N GLY A 226 -5.54 1.86 28.25
CA GLY A 226 -4.34 1.03 28.31
C GLY A 226 -4.47 -0.30 27.55
N VAL A 227 -5.68 -0.87 27.43
CA VAL A 227 -5.89 -2.13 26.69
C VAL A 227 -5.74 -1.89 25.19
N ARG A 228 -6.37 -0.85 24.65
CA ARG A 228 -6.21 -0.48 23.22
C ARG A 228 -4.78 -0.11 22.91
N LEU A 229 -4.17 0.65 23.81
CA LEU A 229 -2.82 1.15 23.64
C LEU A 229 -1.77 0.02 23.70
N SER A 230 -1.96 -0.99 24.55
CA SER A 230 -1.16 -2.22 24.53
C SER A 230 -1.31 -2.98 23.21
N ARG A 231 -2.56 -3.17 22.73
CA ARG A 231 -2.80 -3.87 21.45
C ARG A 231 -2.15 -3.16 20.28
N MET A 232 -2.21 -1.83 20.27
CA MET A 232 -1.57 -1.00 19.25
C MET A 232 -0.04 -1.14 19.31
N ALA A 233 0.57 -1.08 20.49
CA ALA A 233 2.01 -1.30 20.66
C ALA A 233 2.46 -2.69 20.15
N ASP A 234 1.71 -3.73 20.52
CA ASP A 234 2.02 -5.09 20.11
C ASP A 234 1.83 -5.28 18.59
N ASP A 235 0.83 -4.60 17.99
CA ASP A 235 0.63 -4.58 16.54
C ASP A 235 1.78 -3.90 15.79
N TRP A 236 2.21 -2.73 16.27
CA TRP A 236 3.33 -1.99 15.68
C TRP A 236 4.65 -2.76 15.77
N ALA A 237 4.90 -3.43 16.90
CA ALA A 237 6.06 -4.29 17.08
C ALA A 237 6.08 -5.47 16.10
N ARG A 238 4.92 -6.09 15.83
CA ARG A 238 4.80 -7.16 14.80
C ARG A 238 5.13 -6.66 13.39
N HIS A 239 4.99 -5.36 13.15
CA HIS A 239 5.33 -4.70 11.90
C HIS A 239 6.75 -4.11 11.88
N GLY A 240 7.57 -4.40 12.90
CA GLY A 240 8.99 -4.04 12.92
C GLY A 240 9.28 -2.62 13.42
N ILE A 241 8.29 -1.92 13.97
CA ILE A 241 8.49 -0.60 14.56
C ILE A 241 9.05 -0.78 15.96
N THR A 242 10.15 -0.08 16.25
CA THR A 242 10.92 -0.25 17.48
C THR A 242 11.10 1.08 18.19
N GLU A 243 11.39 1.02 19.49
CA GLU A 243 11.66 2.20 20.33
C GLU A 243 12.89 2.99 19.91
N SER A 244 13.84 2.36 19.21
CA SER A 244 15.05 2.98 18.68
C SER A 244 14.82 3.75 17.38
N ASP A 245 13.62 3.66 16.80
CA ASP A 245 13.31 4.36 15.57
C ASP A 245 13.23 5.88 15.84
N THR A 246 14.00 6.65 15.07
CA THR A 246 14.05 8.11 15.18
C THR A 246 12.89 8.81 14.46
N THR A 247 12.10 8.07 13.67
CA THR A 247 10.91 8.58 13.00
C THR A 247 9.83 9.02 14.00
N ASN A 248 8.80 9.71 13.51
CA ASN A 248 7.68 10.09 14.37
C ASN A 248 6.92 8.85 14.89
N LEU A 249 6.92 7.74 14.14
CA LEU A 249 6.36 6.46 14.60
C LEU A 249 7.09 5.92 15.83
N GLY A 250 8.43 5.93 15.82
CA GLY A 250 9.23 5.50 16.97
C GLY A 250 8.98 6.36 18.21
N LYS A 251 8.85 7.68 18.02
CA LYS A 251 8.50 8.63 19.10
C LYS A 251 7.11 8.35 19.69
N LEU A 252 6.11 8.12 18.83
CA LEU A 252 4.75 7.74 19.25
C LEU A 252 4.72 6.39 19.97
N LEU A 253 5.51 5.42 19.51
CA LEU A 253 5.64 4.11 20.18
C LEU A 253 6.28 4.27 21.56
N ARG A 254 7.33 5.09 21.68
CA ARG A 254 7.96 5.38 22.97
C ARG A 254 6.99 6.05 23.94
N PHE A 255 6.23 7.04 23.49
CA PHE A 255 5.14 7.62 24.29
C PHE A 255 4.15 6.57 24.76
N THR A 256 3.70 5.71 23.84
CA THR A 256 2.79 4.59 24.11
C THR A 256 3.36 3.67 25.20
N LEU A 257 4.63 3.30 25.13
CA LEU A 257 5.25 2.40 26.10
C LEU A 257 5.46 3.04 27.47
N VAL A 258 5.74 4.35 27.52
CA VAL A 258 5.74 5.12 28.77
C VAL A 258 4.34 5.12 29.41
N LYS A 259 3.28 5.30 28.64
CA LYS A 259 1.89 5.22 29.15
C LYS A 259 1.53 3.84 29.69
N LEU A 260 2.09 2.78 29.11
CA LEU A 260 1.93 1.40 29.60
C LEU A 260 2.85 1.07 30.78
N ALA A 261 3.64 2.03 31.28
CA ALA A 261 4.68 1.81 32.28
C ALA A 261 5.70 0.72 31.89
N ARG A 262 5.91 0.49 30.59
CA ARG A 262 6.92 -0.44 30.06
C ARG A 262 8.30 0.22 29.95
N VAL A 263 8.34 1.55 29.88
CA VAL A 263 9.55 2.37 29.82
C VAL A 263 9.46 3.46 30.89
N ASP A 264 10.51 3.64 31.69
CA ASP A 264 10.58 4.75 32.66
C ASP A 264 10.99 6.04 31.92
N PRO A 265 10.14 7.09 31.88
CA PRO A 265 10.48 8.34 31.23
C PRO A 265 11.72 9.02 31.83
N CYS A 266 12.05 8.76 33.10
CA CYS A 266 13.22 9.32 33.76
C CYS A 266 14.54 8.69 33.29
N ALA A 267 14.49 7.44 32.81
CA ALA A 267 15.64 6.69 32.32
C ALA A 267 16.04 7.07 30.87
N LEU A 268 15.18 7.80 30.16
CA LEU A 268 15.44 8.26 28.80
C LEU A 268 16.54 9.36 28.78
N PRO A 269 17.36 9.42 27.72
CA PRO A 269 18.29 10.53 27.47
C PRO A 269 17.58 11.90 27.51
N GLY A 270 18.33 12.93 27.91
CA GLY A 270 17.78 14.28 28.09
C GLY A 270 17.07 14.85 26.86
N ASP A 271 17.56 14.53 25.66
CA ASP A 271 16.97 14.98 24.40
C ASP A 271 15.65 14.27 24.11
N GLU A 272 15.63 12.94 24.25
CA GLU A 272 14.42 12.12 24.08
C GLU A 272 13.33 12.48 25.09
N ARG A 273 13.70 12.83 26.33
CA ARG A 273 12.75 13.33 27.33
C ARG A 273 12.11 14.64 26.92
N ARG A 274 12.88 15.57 26.34
CA ARG A 274 12.35 16.85 25.86
C ARG A 274 11.36 16.63 24.72
N GLU A 275 11.71 15.76 23.77
CA GLU A 275 10.84 15.38 22.67
C GLU A 275 9.56 14.69 23.17
N LEU A 276 9.69 13.71 24.09
CA LEU A 276 8.55 13.05 24.70
C LEU A 276 7.63 14.04 25.43
N ALA A 277 8.20 14.99 26.17
CA ALA A 277 7.45 16.01 26.88
C ALA A 277 6.72 16.99 25.94
N GLU A 278 7.26 17.22 24.74
CA GLU A 278 6.62 18.03 23.70
C GLU A 278 5.50 17.25 23.01
N LEU A 279 5.77 16.01 22.61
CA LEU A 279 4.79 15.12 22.02
C LEU A 279 3.59 14.92 22.96
N ALA A 280 3.84 14.62 24.24
CA ALA A 280 2.78 14.45 25.24
C ALA A 280 1.91 15.72 25.37
N ARG A 281 2.50 16.93 25.29
CA ARG A 281 1.74 18.19 25.27
C ARG A 281 0.87 18.34 24.03
N ILE A 282 1.40 18.01 22.86
CA ILE A 282 0.66 18.05 21.58
C ILE A 282 -0.55 17.10 21.65
N LEU A 283 -0.37 15.93 22.27
CA LEU A 283 -1.42 14.93 22.47
C LEU A 283 -2.39 15.27 23.62
N GLY A 284 -2.12 16.32 24.40
CA GLY A 284 -2.95 16.75 25.53
C GLY A 284 -2.68 16.03 26.87
N ASP A 285 -1.61 15.23 26.96
CA ASP A 285 -1.20 14.55 28.20
C ASP A 285 -0.16 15.37 28.98
N PHE A 286 -0.66 16.28 29.80
CA PHE A 286 0.16 17.15 30.64
C PHE A 286 0.89 16.41 31.77
N GLU A 287 0.36 15.25 32.22
CA GLU A 287 0.95 14.46 33.29
C GLU A 287 2.25 13.80 32.80
N THR A 288 2.18 13.10 31.67
CA THR A 288 3.36 12.49 31.05
C THR A 288 4.37 13.57 30.63
N ALA A 289 3.88 14.73 30.16
CA ALA A 289 4.76 15.85 29.86
C ALA A 289 5.51 16.40 31.08
N ALA A 290 4.87 16.45 32.25
CA ALA A 290 5.50 16.88 33.49
C ALA A 290 6.51 15.84 33.99
N LEU A 291 6.15 14.56 33.96
CA LEU A 291 7.03 13.44 34.35
C LEU A 291 8.29 13.40 33.50
N ALA A 292 8.18 13.54 32.18
CA ALA A 292 9.34 13.55 31.28
C ALA A 292 10.29 14.73 31.51
N ARG A 293 9.79 15.87 32.03
CA ARG A 293 10.62 17.03 32.39
C ARG A 293 11.25 16.93 33.78
N ALA A 294 10.72 16.08 34.65
CA ALA A 294 11.22 15.95 36.01
C ALA A 294 12.68 15.44 35.97
N THR A 295 13.57 16.16 36.65
CA THR A 295 14.97 15.76 36.77
C THR A 295 15.04 14.50 37.65
N PRO A 296 15.87 13.50 37.34
CA PRO A 296 15.97 12.26 38.12
C PRO A 296 16.25 12.48 39.62
N SER A 297 16.82 13.64 39.99
CA SER A 297 17.12 14.00 41.37
C SER A 297 15.93 14.53 42.19
N SER A 298 14.73 14.68 41.62
CA SER A 298 13.55 15.21 42.34
C SER A 298 12.54 14.15 42.79
N ARG A 299 12.81 12.84 42.60
CA ARG A 299 11.99 11.77 43.19
C ARG A 299 12.30 11.69 44.68
N ALA A 300 11.51 12.40 45.50
CA ALA A 300 11.39 12.06 46.91
C ALA A 300 10.92 10.59 47.04
N PRO A 301 11.51 9.79 47.94
CA PRO A 301 11.21 8.38 48.06
C PRO A 301 9.81 8.21 48.68
N GLY A 302 8.77 8.03 47.86
CA GLY A 302 7.43 7.88 48.42
C GLY A 302 6.25 7.83 47.47
N TYR A 303 6.35 7.14 46.33
CA TYR A 303 5.15 6.67 45.62
C TYR A 303 5.39 5.24 45.13
N ARG A 304 4.68 4.29 45.75
CA ARG A 304 4.49 2.90 45.32
C ARG A 304 3.06 2.77 44.83
#